data_AF-A0A1Y2FTE2-F1
#
_entry.id   AF-A0A1Y2FTE2-F1
#
_cell.length_a   1.000
_cell.length_b   1.000
_cell.length_c   1.000
_cell.angle_alpha   90.00
_cell.angle_beta   90.00
_cell.angle_gamma   90.00
#
_symmetry.space_group_name_H-M   'P 1'
#
loop_
_entity.id
_entity.type
_entity.pdbx_description
1 polymer ?
#
loop_
_entity_poly.entity_id
_entity_poly.type
_entity_poly.pdbx_seq_one_letter_code
_entity_poly.pdbx_strand_id
1 'polypeptide(L)'
;MEDSTNQFIFGNVARGLDGSHRATLQAYWQDMIRDIETRDHDFKTHALPLARIKKVMKSDEEVKMIAAEAPILFAKGCEIFITELTMRAWIHAEENKRRTLQRSDIANAISRSDMFDFLIDIVPR
;
A
#
# COMPACT_ATOMS: atom_id res chain seq x y z
N MET A 1 -19.36 -0.35 19.44
CA MET A 1 -17.92 -0.60 19.67
C MET A 1 -17.17 -0.84 18.36
N GLU A 2 -17.74 -1.50 17.36
CA GLU A 2 -17.12 -1.64 16.01
C GLU A 2 -16.91 -0.29 15.27
N ASP A 3 -17.81 0.68 15.48
CA ASP A 3 -17.82 1.96 14.74
C ASP A 3 -16.55 2.82 14.99
N SER A 4 -16.06 2.83 16.22
CA SER A 4 -14.85 3.55 16.63
C SER A 4 -13.55 2.86 16.17
N THR A 5 -13.57 1.54 15.94
CA THR A 5 -12.42 0.80 15.40
C THR A 5 -12.24 1.09 13.91
N ASN A 6 -13.34 1.15 13.16
CA ASN A 6 -13.32 1.54 11.75
C ASN A 6 -12.80 2.96 11.54
N GLN A 7 -13.17 3.91 12.41
CA GLN A 7 -12.67 5.28 12.30
C GLN A 7 -11.16 5.41 12.52
N PHE A 8 -10.55 4.53 13.35
CA PHE A 8 -9.10 4.45 13.51
C PHE A 8 -8.41 3.70 12.37
N ILE A 9 -8.97 2.57 11.90
CA ILE A 9 -8.37 1.74 10.84
C ILE A 9 -8.27 2.50 9.51
N PHE A 10 -9.31 3.26 9.13
CA PHE A 10 -9.30 4.05 7.90
C PHE A 10 -8.63 5.44 8.05
N GLY A 11 -8.06 5.75 9.22
CA GLY A 11 -7.43 7.05 9.48
C GLY A 11 -6.30 7.38 8.50
N ASN A 12 -5.50 6.38 8.13
CA ASN A 12 -4.43 6.53 7.13
C ASN A 12 -4.97 6.48 5.70
N VAL A 13 -5.99 5.63 5.45
CA VAL A 13 -6.61 5.48 4.13
C VAL A 13 -7.13 6.81 3.59
N ALA A 14 -7.74 7.63 4.45
CA ALA A 14 -8.29 8.91 4.02
C ALA A 14 -7.30 10.10 4.10
N ARG A 15 -6.10 9.91 4.67
CA ARG A 15 -5.17 11.00 4.95
C ARG A 15 -4.63 11.59 3.66
N GLY A 16 -4.68 12.92 3.53
CA GLY A 16 -4.18 13.66 2.36
C GLY A 16 -5.08 13.64 1.12
N LEU A 17 -6.26 13.00 1.20
CA LEU A 17 -7.23 12.86 0.11
C LEU A 17 -8.52 13.62 0.39
N ASP A 18 -9.16 14.11 -0.68
CA ASP A 18 -10.43 14.83 -0.65
C ASP A 18 -11.46 14.24 -1.64
N GLY A 19 -12.71 14.69 -1.50
CA GLY A 19 -13.79 14.43 -2.44
C GLY A 19 -13.95 12.97 -2.87
N SER A 20 -14.02 12.76 -4.18
CA SER A 20 -14.18 11.45 -4.81
C SER A 20 -12.99 10.53 -4.57
N HIS A 21 -11.76 11.05 -4.56
CA HIS A 21 -10.55 10.25 -4.38
C HIS A 21 -10.52 9.53 -3.03
N ARG A 22 -10.95 10.24 -1.97
CA ARG A 22 -11.11 9.65 -0.64
C ARG A 22 -12.13 8.50 -0.65
N ALA A 23 -13.28 8.70 -1.28
CA ALA A 23 -14.33 7.67 -1.36
C ALA A 23 -13.85 6.44 -2.15
N THR A 24 -13.15 6.65 -3.27
CA THR A 24 -12.59 5.56 -4.09
C THR A 24 -11.59 4.72 -3.30
N LEU A 25 -10.65 5.36 -2.58
CA LEU A 25 -9.65 4.60 -1.82
C LEU A 25 -10.26 3.92 -0.58
N GLN A 26 -11.25 4.52 0.07
CA GLN A 26 -12.01 3.87 1.14
C GLN A 26 -12.77 2.64 0.64
N ALA A 27 -13.43 2.73 -0.52
CA ALA A 27 -14.13 1.60 -1.13
C ALA A 27 -13.15 0.46 -1.49
N TYR A 28 -12.00 0.80 -2.09
CA TYR A 28 -10.93 -0.18 -2.34
C TYR A 28 -10.53 -0.92 -1.07
N TRP A 29 -10.25 -0.21 0.02
CA TRP A 29 -9.85 -0.86 1.28
C TRP A 29 -10.96 -1.70 1.90
N GLN A 30 -12.22 -1.27 1.83
CA GLN A 30 -13.37 -2.07 2.29
C GLN A 30 -13.51 -3.37 1.50
N ASP A 31 -13.36 -3.31 0.18
CA ASP A 31 -13.35 -4.50 -0.68
C ASP A 31 -12.18 -5.41 -0.36
N MET A 32 -10.98 -4.86 -0.16
CA MET A 32 -9.79 -5.62 0.20
C MET A 32 -9.93 -6.32 1.56
N ILE A 33 -10.44 -5.65 2.59
CA ILE A 33 -10.66 -6.25 3.91
C ILE A 33 -11.68 -7.38 3.81
N ARG A 34 -12.82 -7.13 3.15
CA ARG A 34 -13.83 -8.16 2.90
C ARG A 34 -13.24 -9.37 2.17
N ASP A 35 -12.38 -9.14 1.18
CA ASP A 35 -11.72 -10.21 0.43
C ASP A 35 -10.84 -11.08 1.34
N ILE A 36 -10.04 -10.43 2.19
CA ILE A 36 -9.15 -11.09 3.15
C ILE A 36 -9.96 -11.87 4.20
N GLU A 37 -11.11 -11.39 4.62
CA GLU A 37 -11.92 -12.06 5.65
C GLU A 37 -12.75 -13.23 5.12
N THR A 38 -13.16 -13.19 3.85
CA THR A 38 -14.21 -14.08 3.33
C THR A 38 -13.73 -15.12 2.33
N ARG A 39 -12.61 -14.90 1.63
CA ARG A 39 -12.09 -15.88 0.67
C ARG A 39 -11.33 -17.02 1.35
N ASP A 40 -11.41 -18.20 0.73
CA ASP A 40 -10.45 -19.26 0.97
C ASP A 40 -9.13 -18.89 0.25
N HIS A 41 -8.05 -18.75 1.02
CA HIS A 41 -6.79 -18.20 0.53
C HIS A 41 -5.82 -19.31 0.13
N ASP A 42 -5.47 -19.37 -1.15
CA ASP A 42 -4.34 -20.19 -1.60
C ASP A 42 -3.01 -19.47 -1.27
N PHE A 43 -2.42 -19.82 -0.13
CA PHE A 43 -1.13 -19.29 0.28
C PHE A 43 0.07 -19.80 -0.52
N LYS A 44 -0.14 -20.53 -1.63
CA LYS A 44 0.94 -20.97 -2.54
C LYS A 44 1.18 -19.98 -3.67
N THR A 45 0.13 -19.28 -4.11
CA THR A 45 0.18 -18.44 -5.30
C THR A 45 0.11 -16.96 -4.91
N HIS A 46 1.19 -16.22 -5.17
CA HIS A 46 1.31 -14.81 -4.81
C HIS A 46 1.71 -13.98 -6.02
N ALA A 47 1.22 -12.74 -6.11
CA ALA A 47 1.64 -11.79 -7.16
C ALA A 47 3.14 -11.47 -7.08
N LEU A 48 3.72 -11.53 -5.88
CA LEU A 48 5.13 -11.29 -5.61
C LEU A 48 5.85 -12.58 -5.17
N PRO A 49 7.03 -12.90 -5.72
CA PRO A 49 7.73 -14.13 -5.37
C PRO A 49 8.31 -14.09 -3.94
N LEU A 50 7.86 -15.01 -3.08
CA LEU A 50 8.25 -15.08 -1.67
C LEU A 50 9.77 -15.14 -1.45
N ALA A 51 10.50 -15.82 -2.35
CA ALA A 51 11.95 -15.90 -2.28
C ALA A 51 12.63 -14.53 -2.43
N ARG A 52 12.08 -13.62 -3.25
CA ARG A 52 12.62 -12.26 -3.42
C ARG A 52 12.29 -11.39 -2.22
N ILE A 53 11.08 -11.50 -1.67
CA ILE A 53 10.69 -10.83 -0.43
C ILE A 53 11.64 -11.25 0.70
N LYS A 54 11.83 -12.56 0.89
CA LYS A 54 12.77 -13.10 1.88
C LYS A 54 14.20 -12.59 1.66
N LYS A 55 14.65 -12.46 0.41
CA LYS A 55 15.97 -11.92 0.08
C LYS A 55 16.11 -10.45 0.47
N VAL A 56 15.08 -9.63 0.27
CA VAL A 56 15.07 -8.23 0.71
C VAL A 56 15.06 -8.16 2.24
N MET A 57 14.26 -8.95 2.93
CA MET A 57 14.28 -9.00 4.40
C MET A 57 15.66 -9.41 4.97
N LYS A 58 16.41 -10.24 4.22
CA LYS A 58 17.76 -10.70 4.57
C LYS A 58 18.90 -9.76 4.15
N SER A 59 18.61 -8.62 3.51
CA SER A 59 19.65 -7.63 3.25
C SER A 59 20.07 -6.89 4.52
N ASP A 60 19.22 -6.93 5.55
CA ASP A 60 19.56 -6.50 6.90
C ASP A 60 20.35 -7.61 7.61
N GLU A 61 21.59 -7.31 8.00
CA GLU A 61 22.51 -8.26 8.63
C GLU A 61 22.02 -8.74 10.01
N GLU A 62 21.16 -7.98 10.68
CA GLU A 62 20.62 -8.34 11.99
C GLU A 62 19.52 -9.42 11.89
N VAL A 63 18.95 -9.64 10.71
CA VAL A 63 17.85 -10.60 10.49
C VAL A 63 18.38 -12.02 10.37
N LYS A 64 18.29 -12.82 11.45
CA LYS A 64 18.80 -14.20 11.50
C LYS A 64 17.83 -15.27 11.01
N MET A 65 16.59 -15.30 11.48
CA MET A 65 15.58 -16.27 11.04
C MET A 65 14.33 -15.50 10.62
N ILE A 66 13.62 -16.04 9.62
CA ILE A 66 12.38 -15.46 9.11
C ILE A 66 11.35 -16.57 9.14
N ALA A 67 10.28 -16.35 9.89
CA ALA A 67 9.15 -17.26 9.96
C ALA A 67 8.45 -17.35 8.59
N ALA A 68 7.80 -18.49 8.30
CA ALA A 68 7.23 -18.75 6.98
C ALA A 68 6.06 -17.82 6.65
N GLU A 69 5.33 -17.37 7.66
CA GLU A 69 4.21 -16.43 7.56
C GLU A 69 4.64 -15.01 7.19
N ALA A 70 5.84 -14.57 7.55
CA ALA A 70 6.24 -13.18 7.34
C ALA A 70 6.35 -12.81 5.85
N PRO A 71 7.01 -13.60 4.97
CA PRO A 71 7.00 -13.32 3.53
C PRO A 71 5.60 -13.38 2.90
N ILE A 72 4.71 -14.22 3.42
CA ILE A 72 3.32 -14.34 2.95
C ILE A 72 2.55 -13.05 3.25
N LEU A 73 2.66 -12.55 4.48
CA LEU A 73 2.06 -11.28 4.88
C LEU A 73 2.64 -10.10 4.08
N PHE A 74 3.96 -10.07 3.89
CA PHE A 74 4.59 -9.06 3.05
C PHE A 74 4.16 -9.13 1.59
N ALA A 75 3.92 -10.32 1.03
CA ALA A 75 3.44 -10.43 -0.34
C ALA A 75 2.10 -9.70 -0.51
N LYS A 76 1.14 -9.95 0.39
CA LYS A 76 -0.15 -9.27 0.35
C LYS A 76 -0.07 -7.79 0.73
N GLY A 77 0.70 -7.46 1.76
CA GLY A 77 0.90 -6.07 2.19
C GLY A 77 1.54 -5.21 1.10
N CYS A 78 2.56 -5.74 0.41
CA CYS A 78 3.20 -5.05 -0.71
C CYS A 78 2.27 -4.90 -1.92
N GLU A 79 1.43 -5.89 -2.22
CA GLU A 79 0.40 -5.77 -3.27
C GLU A 79 -0.55 -4.59 -2.97
N ILE A 80 -1.05 -4.50 -1.73
CA ILE A 80 -1.94 -3.42 -1.29
C ILE A 80 -1.21 -2.07 -1.31
N PHE A 81 0.02 -2.02 -0.79
CA PHE A 81 0.84 -0.81 -0.77
C PHE A 81 1.11 -0.27 -2.18
N ILE A 82 1.51 -1.14 -3.13
CA ILE A 82 1.77 -0.75 -4.52
C ILE A 82 0.48 -0.22 -5.15
N THR A 83 -0.64 -0.90 -4.95
CA THR A 83 -1.93 -0.52 -5.52
C THR A 83 -2.38 0.84 -4.98
N GLU A 84 -2.38 1.03 -3.66
CA GLU A 84 -2.75 2.31 -3.03
C GLU A 84 -1.84 3.45 -3.49
N LEU A 85 -0.51 3.27 -3.44
CA LEU A 85 0.42 4.32 -3.83
C LEU A 85 0.24 4.68 -5.32
N THR A 86 -0.02 3.69 -6.17
CA THR A 86 -0.32 3.91 -7.59
C THR A 86 -1.62 4.68 -7.77
N MET A 87 -2.69 4.33 -7.04
CA MET A 87 -3.96 5.07 -7.07
C MET A 87 -3.76 6.53 -6.64
N ARG A 88 -3.02 6.77 -5.56
CA ARG A 88 -2.71 8.13 -5.07
C ARG A 88 -1.88 8.93 -6.08
N ALA A 89 -0.87 8.31 -6.69
CA ALA A 89 -0.05 8.95 -7.72
C ALA A 89 -0.86 9.24 -8.99
N TRP A 90 -1.80 8.36 -9.36
CA TRP A 90 -2.65 8.55 -10.53
C TRP A 90 -3.49 9.82 -10.47
N ILE A 91 -3.93 10.23 -9.27
CA ILE A 91 -4.64 11.51 -9.05
C ILE A 91 -3.84 12.68 -9.65
N HIS A 92 -2.53 12.73 -9.39
CA HIS A 92 -1.68 13.80 -9.91
C HIS A 92 -1.45 13.71 -11.42
N ALA A 93 -1.45 12.50 -11.99
CA ALA A 93 -1.41 12.34 -13.44
C ALA A 93 -2.69 12.92 -14.07
N GLU A 94 -3.87 12.61 -13.50
CA GLU A 94 -5.16 13.10 -13.97
C GLU A 94 -5.33 14.62 -13.80
N GLU A 95 -4.93 15.18 -12.66
CA GLU A 95 -4.92 16.64 -12.41
C GLU A 95 -4.10 17.38 -13.48
N ASN A 96 -3.00 16.77 -13.94
CA ASN A 96 -2.16 17.29 -15.01
C ASN A 96 -2.62 16.89 -16.42
N LYS A 97 -3.82 16.31 -16.56
CA LYS A 97 -4.43 15.86 -17.82
C LYS A 97 -3.56 14.85 -18.58
N ARG A 98 -2.74 14.08 -17.85
CA ARG A 98 -1.88 13.03 -18.40
C ARG A 98 -2.54 11.67 -18.27
N ARG A 99 -2.22 10.78 -19.20
CA ARG A 99 -2.59 9.35 -19.19
C ARG A 99 -1.38 8.44 -18.98
N THR A 100 -0.24 9.03 -18.61
CA THR A 100 1.01 8.33 -18.34
C THR A 100 1.47 8.75 -16.96
N LEU A 101 1.60 7.78 -16.06
CA LEU A 101 2.09 7.98 -14.71
C LEU A 101 3.60 8.26 -14.74
N GLN A 102 4.04 9.26 -13.99
CA GLN A 102 5.43 9.70 -13.93
C GLN A 102 5.99 9.61 -12.51
N ARG A 103 7.32 9.63 -12.40
CA ARG A 103 8.01 9.65 -11.09
C ARG A 103 7.59 10.84 -10.23
N SER A 104 7.36 12.00 -10.83
CA SER A 104 6.89 13.22 -10.15
C SER A 104 5.51 13.03 -9.51
N ASP A 105 4.63 12.22 -10.11
CA ASP A 105 3.31 11.92 -9.53
C ASP A 105 3.44 11.13 -8.22
N ILE A 106 4.37 10.17 -8.19
CA ILE A 106 4.66 9.38 -6.99
C ILE A 106 5.26 10.28 -5.90
N ALA A 107 6.21 11.14 -6.26
CA ALA A 107 6.81 12.09 -5.31
C ALA A 107 5.75 13.03 -4.70
N ASN A 108 4.84 13.54 -5.54
CA ASN A 108 3.72 14.37 -5.08
C ASN A 108 2.78 13.58 -4.15
N ALA A 109 2.41 12.35 -4.50
CA ALA A 109 1.53 11.52 -3.67
C ALA A 109 2.11 11.23 -2.29
N ILE A 110 3.40 10.90 -2.21
CA ILE A 110 4.13 10.66 -0.95
C ILE A 110 4.06 11.91 -0.06
N SER A 111 4.20 13.11 -0.63
CA SER A 111 4.17 14.37 0.15
C SER A 111 2.82 14.71 0.79
N ARG A 112 1.73 14.01 0.42
CA ARG A 112 0.37 14.28 0.91
C ARG A 112 0.03 13.57 2.22
N SER A 113 0.85 12.62 2.67
CA SER A 113 0.61 11.84 3.89
C SER A 113 1.93 11.47 4.55
N ASP A 114 2.08 11.83 5.83
CA ASP A 114 3.19 11.47 6.72
C ASP A 114 3.38 9.94 6.88
N MET A 115 2.36 9.13 6.56
CA MET A 115 2.49 7.67 6.47
C MET A 115 3.61 7.24 5.51
N PHE A 116 3.92 8.05 4.50
CA PHE A 116 4.95 7.75 3.50
C PHE A 116 6.31 8.39 3.80
N ASP A 117 6.50 8.98 5.00
CA ASP A 117 7.77 9.66 5.35
C ASP A 117 8.99 8.71 5.32
N PHE A 118 8.78 7.41 5.48
CA PHE A 118 9.83 6.39 5.31
C PHE A 118 10.44 6.34 3.89
N LEU A 119 9.83 7.02 2.92
CA LEU A 119 10.27 7.06 1.52
C LEU A 119 11.03 8.35 1.14
N ILE A 120 11.19 9.31 2.06
CA ILE A 120 11.79 10.62 1.75
C ILE A 120 13.20 10.48 1.13
N ASP A 121 14.01 9.58 1.67
CA ASP A 121 15.38 9.37 1.18
C ASP A 121 15.43 8.53 -0.12
N ILE A 122 14.33 7.86 -0.48
CA ILE A 122 14.23 7.01 -1.68
C ILE A 122 13.69 7.81 -2.87
N VAL A 123 12.74 8.71 -2.60
CA VAL A 123 12.12 9.57 -3.61
C VAL A 123 12.41 11.03 -3.29
N PRO A 124 13.60 11.55 -3.70
CA PRO A 124 13.87 12.98 -3.66
C PRO A 124 12.76 13.76 -4.34
N ARG A 125 12.25 14.77 -3.62
CA ARG A 125 11.24 15.72 -4.09
C ARG A 125 11.70 16.46 -5.33
#